data_AF-A0A6G2VXS9-F1
#
_entry.id   AF-A0A6G2VXS9-F1
#
_cell.length_a   1.000
_cell.length_b   1.000
_cell.length_c   1.000
_cell.angle_alpha   90.00
_cell.angle_beta   90.00
_cell.angle_gamma   90.00
#
_symmetry.space_group_name_H-M   'P 1'
#
loop_
_entity.id
_entity.type
_entity.pdbx_description
1 polymer ?
#
loop_
_entity_poly.entity_id
_entity_poly.type
_entity_poly.pdbx_seq_one_letter_code
_entity_poly.pdbx_strand_id
1 'polypeptide(L)'
;MSGEFIRGPLGEVLAFIGLTDPTGRPLAFAPHDFRRLFSTDAIRSGLTPHIAQVIAGHADINTPTGYNAIYPEETIEAHRAFISRRALRPAPCALRPA
;
A
#
# COMPACT_ATOMS: atom_id res chain seq x y z
N MET A 1 -2.44 -0.41 -27.67
CA MET A 1 -1.34 -1.31 -27.26
C MET A 1 -1.95 -2.56 -26.66
N SER A 2 -1.65 -3.75 -27.18
CA SER A 2 -2.12 -5.03 -26.62
C SER A 2 -1.30 -5.41 -25.39
N GLY A 3 -1.88 -6.21 -24.48
CA GLY A 3 -1.15 -6.67 -23.29
C GLY A 3 0.09 -7.53 -23.60
N GLU A 4 0.14 -8.16 -24.78
CA GLU A 4 1.30 -8.93 -25.24
C GLU A 4 2.52 -8.05 -25.53
N PHE A 5 2.31 -6.79 -25.94
CA PHE A 5 3.39 -5.84 -26.23
C PHE A 5 4.33 -5.65 -25.04
N ILE A 6 3.83 -5.79 -23.80
CA ILE A 6 4.62 -5.68 -22.58
C ILE A 6 5.05 -7.05 -22.06
N ARG A 7 4.22 -8.09 -22.22
CA ARG A 7 4.51 -9.42 -21.64
C ARG A 7 5.72 -10.11 -22.27
N GLY A 8 5.88 -10.03 -23.59
CA GLY A 8 7.00 -10.67 -24.30
C GLY A 8 8.36 -10.14 -23.84
N PRO A 9 8.63 -8.83 -24.01
CA PRO A 9 9.89 -8.22 -23.56
C PRO A 9 10.13 -8.34 -22.06
N LEU A 10 9.08 -8.31 -21.24
CA LEU A 10 9.21 -8.53 -19.80
C LEU A 10 9.74 -9.94 -19.50
N GLY A 11 9.24 -10.97 -20.19
CA GLY A 11 9.74 -12.34 -20.04
C GLY A 11 11.21 -12.48 -20.44
N GLU A 12 11.63 -11.82 -21.53
CA GLU A 12 13.03 -11.82 -21.99
C GLU A 12 13.97 -11.18 -20.96
N VAL A 13 13.58 -10.02 -20.42
CA VAL A 13 14.36 -9.36 -19.36
C VAL A 13 14.46 -10.26 -18.13
N LEU A 14 13.34 -10.84 -17.66
CA LEU A 14 13.34 -11.74 -16.50
C LEU A 14 14.24 -12.96 -16.68
N ALA A 15 14.27 -13.54 -17.88
CA ALA A 15 15.19 -14.62 -18.21
C ALA A 15 16.66 -14.16 -18.19
N PHE A 16 16.95 -12.96 -18.70
CA PHE A 16 18.29 -12.39 -18.73
C PHE A 16 18.86 -12.12 -17.33
N ILE A 17 18.05 -11.58 -16.40
CA ILE A 17 18.48 -11.33 -15.00
C ILE A 17 18.67 -12.62 -14.19
N GLY A 18 18.17 -13.77 -14.66
CA GLY A 18 18.42 -15.07 -14.03
C GLY A 18 17.86 -15.21 -12.61
N LEU A 19 16.85 -14.43 -12.24
CA LEU A 19 16.23 -14.50 -10.92
C LEU A 19 15.37 -15.76 -10.78
N THR A 20 15.64 -16.55 -9.74
CA THR A 20 14.93 -17.79 -9.45
C THR A 20 14.25 -17.77 -8.09
N ASP A 21 13.21 -18.58 -7.93
CA ASP A 21 12.61 -18.90 -6.64
C ASP A 21 13.52 -19.86 -5.81
N PRO A 22 13.16 -20.16 -4.55
CA PRO A 22 13.94 -21.09 -3.71
C PRO A 22 14.03 -22.53 -4.25
N THR A 23 13.20 -22.89 -5.23
CA THR A 23 13.21 -24.20 -5.90
C THR A 23 14.07 -24.20 -7.18
N GLY A 24 14.71 -23.06 -7.49
CA GLY A 24 15.55 -22.89 -8.68
C GLY A 24 14.76 -22.62 -9.96
N ARG A 25 13.45 -22.37 -9.87
CA ARG A 25 12.62 -22.05 -11.05
C ARG A 25 12.68 -20.55 -11.37
N PRO A 26 12.74 -20.16 -12.65
CA PRO A 26 12.69 -18.75 -13.03
C PRO A 26 11.45 -18.05 -12.47
N LEU A 27 11.63 -16.84 -11.95
CA LEU A 27 10.51 -16.04 -11.46
C LEU A 27 9.67 -15.54 -12.64
N ALA A 28 8.36 -15.83 -12.58
CA ALA A 28 7.39 -15.37 -13.57
C ALA A 28 6.62 -14.16 -13.03
N PHE A 29 6.98 -12.95 -13.49
CA PHE A 29 6.23 -11.73 -13.17
C PHE A 29 5.28 -11.36 -14.31
N ALA A 30 4.04 -11.03 -13.95
CA ALA A 30 3.09 -10.36 -14.82
C ALA A 30 3.13 -8.83 -14.59
N PRO A 31 2.69 -8.01 -15.56
CA PRO A 31 2.53 -6.56 -15.35
C PRO A 31 1.69 -6.21 -14.12
N HIS A 32 0.74 -7.08 -13.76
CA HIS A 32 -0.06 -6.94 -12.56
C HIS A 32 0.77 -6.96 -11.27
N ASP A 33 1.85 -7.73 -11.21
CA ASP A 33 2.67 -7.88 -10.01
C ASP A 33 3.48 -6.62 -9.71
N PHE A 34 3.92 -5.90 -10.74
CA PHE A 34 4.54 -4.58 -10.57
C PHE A 34 3.58 -3.56 -9.97
N ARG A 35 2.30 -3.60 -10.38
CA ARG A 35 1.26 -2.78 -9.74
C ARG A 35 1.08 -3.15 -8.26
N ARG A 36 1.15 -4.44 -7.90
CA ARG A 36 1.09 -4.89 -6.50
C ARG A 36 2.29 -4.38 -5.68
N LEU A 37 3.50 -4.50 -6.22
CA LEU A 37 4.73 -4.04 -5.58
C LEU A 37 4.71 -2.53 -5.35
N PHE A 38 4.35 -1.77 -6.39
CA PHE A 38 4.24 -0.31 -6.30
C PHE A 38 3.26 0.13 -5.22
N SER A 39 2.03 -0.41 -5.21
CA SER A 39 1.04 -0.01 -4.21
C SER A 39 1.46 -0.34 -2.78
N THR A 40 2.14 -1.47 -2.59
CA THR A 40 2.66 -1.87 -1.27
C THR A 40 3.73 -0.92 -0.78
N ASP A 41 4.69 -0.57 -1.62
CA ASP A 41 5.79 0.34 -1.29
C ASP A 41 5.29 1.77 -1.03
N ALA A 42 4.35 2.24 -1.85
CA ALA A 42 3.72 3.54 -1.68
C ALA A 42 2.99 3.65 -0.33
N ILE A 43 2.19 2.64 0.03
CA ILE A 43 1.48 2.64 1.32
C ILE A 43 2.46 2.59 2.49
N ARG A 44 3.49 1.73 2.43
CA ARG A 44 4.53 1.60 3.47
C ARG A 44 5.35 2.88 3.65
N SER A 45 5.56 3.66 2.59
CA SER A 45 6.25 4.96 2.66
C SER A 45 5.35 6.10 3.15
N GLY A 46 4.13 5.81 3.58
CA GLY A 46 3.20 6.77 4.19
C GLY A 46 2.14 7.31 3.24
N LEU A 47 2.03 6.80 2.01
CA LEU A 47 0.92 7.16 1.14
C LEU A 47 -0.38 6.60 1.71
N THR A 48 -1.34 7.49 1.98
CA THR A 48 -2.64 7.06 2.46
C THR A 48 -3.34 6.15 1.44
N PRO A 49 -4.01 5.06 1.87
CA PRO A 49 -4.57 4.05 0.97
C PRO A 49 -5.52 4.57 -0.12
N HIS A 50 -6.29 5.64 0.17
CA HIS A 50 -7.22 6.23 -0.81
C HIS A 50 -6.49 6.95 -1.96
N ILE A 51 -5.30 7.53 -1.71
CA ILE A 51 -4.48 8.13 -2.78
C ILE A 51 -3.78 7.02 -3.59
N ALA A 52 -3.26 5.99 -2.92
CA ALA A 52 -2.69 4.82 -3.58
C ALA A 52 -3.71 4.15 -4.52
N GLN A 53 -4.99 4.12 -4.12
CA GLN A 53 -6.10 3.62 -4.91
C GLN A 53 -6.34 4.45 -6.19
N VAL A 54 -6.31 5.79 -6.07
CA VAL A 54 -6.46 6.69 -7.22
C VAL A 54 -5.33 6.48 -8.22
N ILE A 55 -4.08 6.36 -7.75
CA ILE A 55 -2.92 6.11 -8.62
C ILE A 55 -3.03 4.74 -9.31
N ALA A 56 -3.51 3.72 -8.60
CA ALA A 56 -3.69 2.38 -9.16
C ALA A 56 -4.91 2.26 -10.10
N GLY A 57 -5.76 3.29 -10.19
CA GLY A 57 -6.96 3.32 -11.03
C GLY A 57 -8.03 2.32 -10.58
N HIS A 58 -8.11 2.01 -9.28
CA HIS A 58 -9.08 1.04 -8.77
C HIS A 58 -10.45 1.69 -8.49
N ALA A 59 -11.51 1.11 -9.06
CA ALA A 59 -12.90 1.57 -8.89
C ALA A 59 -13.49 1.24 -7.51
N ASP A 60 -12.90 0.30 -6.75
CA ASP A 60 -13.36 -0.13 -5.42
C ASP A 60 -12.25 0.02 -4.37
N ILE A 61 -12.61 0.52 -3.19
CA ILE A 61 -11.74 0.73 -2.02
C ILE A 61 -11.48 -0.55 -1.22
N ASN A 62 -12.13 -1.67 -1.55
CA ASN A 62 -11.87 -2.95 -0.90
C ASN A 62 -10.66 -3.70 -1.49
N THR A 63 -10.09 -3.23 -2.60
CA THR A 63 -8.91 -3.84 -3.24
C THR A 63 -7.53 -3.48 -2.63
N PRO A 64 -7.35 -2.44 -1.79
CA PRO A 64 -6.12 -2.21 -1.05
C PRO A 64 -6.13 -2.71 0.41
N THR A 65 -7.26 -3.20 0.94
CA THR A 65 -7.30 -3.72 2.33
C THR A 65 -6.36 -4.91 2.54
N GLY A 66 -6.01 -5.64 1.48
CA GLY A 66 -5.02 -6.72 1.52
C GLY A 66 -3.54 -6.29 1.50
N TYR A 67 -3.22 -5.03 1.20
CA TYR A 67 -1.83 -4.52 1.22
C TYR A 67 -1.47 -3.81 2.51
N ASN A 68 -2.48 -3.35 3.25
CA ASN A 68 -2.31 -2.88 4.61
C ASN A 68 -2.35 -4.08 5.55
N ALA A 69 -1.29 -4.90 5.54
CA ALA A 69 -1.05 -5.82 6.63
C ALA A 69 -0.75 -4.96 7.87
N ILE A 70 -1.81 -4.53 8.57
CA ILE A 70 -1.64 -3.74 9.79
C ILE A 70 -0.97 -4.65 10.80
N TYR A 71 0.30 -4.41 11.07
CA TYR A 71 1.02 -5.13 12.12
C TYR A 71 0.51 -4.63 13.49
N PRO A 72 0.47 -5.49 14.54
CA PRO A 72 -0.03 -5.10 15.85
C PRO A 72 0.60 -3.82 16.41
N GLU A 73 1.89 -3.61 16.13
CA GLU A 73 2.64 -2.42 16.54
C GLU A 73 2.11 -1.12 15.93
N GLU A 74 1.82 -1.11 14.63
CA GLU A 74 1.25 0.06 13.95
C GLU A 74 -0.13 0.42 14.51
N THR A 75 -0.93 -0.60 14.87
CA THR A 75 -2.23 -0.38 15.55
C THR A 75 -2.04 0.27 16.91
N ILE A 76 -1.06 -0.23 17.68
CA ILE A 76 -0.74 0.29 19.02
C ILE A 76 -0.24 1.74 18.92
N GLU A 77 0.64 2.05 17.98
CA GLU A 77 1.16 3.40 17.76
C GLU A 77 0.10 4.37 17.28
N ALA A 78 -0.72 3.97 16.31
CA ALA A 78 -1.85 4.77 15.85
C ALA A 78 -2.83 5.08 17.00
N HIS A 79 -3.10 4.10 17.85
CA HIS A 79 -3.95 4.27 19.03
C HIS A 79 -3.33 5.20 20.08
N ARG A 80 -2.04 5.03 20.38
CA ARG A 80 -1.29 5.92 21.29
C ARG A 80 -1.26 7.35 20.80
N ALA A 81 -1.03 7.55 19.50
CA ALA A 81 -1.07 8.86 18.87
C ALA A 81 -2.46 9.50 18.95
N PHE A 82 -3.53 8.71 18.78
CA PHE A 82 -4.90 9.16 18.96
C PHE A 82 -5.20 9.61 20.40
N ILE A 83 -4.82 8.81 21.41
CA ILE A 83 -4.99 9.17 22.83
C ILE A 83 -4.25 10.47 23.15
N SER A 84 -3.01 10.61 22.67
CA SER A 84 -2.18 11.80 22.92
C SER A 84 -2.83 13.08 22.36
N ARG A 85 -3.41 13.02 21.14
CA ARG A 85 -4.17 14.14 20.57
C ARG A 85 -5.43 14.47 21.36
N ARG A 86 -6.11 13.46 21.92
CA ARG A 86 -7.31 13.67 22.76
C ARG A 86 -6.97 14.35 24.08
N ALA A 87 -5.82 14.03 24.67
CA ALA A 87 -5.35 14.67 25.90
C ALA A 87 -5.08 16.18 25.73
N LEU A 88 -4.73 16.61 24.51
CA LEU A 88 -4.52 18.02 24.16
C LEU A 88 -5.80 18.78 23.82
N ARG A 89 -6.98 18.13 23.88
CA ARG A 89 -8.24 18.79 23.58
C ARG A 89 -8.57 19.81 24.69
N PRO A 90 -8.71 21.11 24.38
CA PRO A 90 -9.14 22.08 25.37
C PRO A 90 -10.52 21.72 25.92
N ALA A 91 -10.73 21.97 27.22
CA ALA A 91 -12.03 21.80 27.85
C ALA A 91 -13.09 22.60 27.08
N PRO A 92 -14.34 22.09 26.95
CA PRO A 92 -15.40 22.84 26.29
C PRO A 92 -15.50 24.23 26.91
N CYS A 93 -15.57 25.24 26.04
CA CYS A 93 -15.68 26.65 26.41
C CYS A 93 -16.81 26.78 27.44
N ALA A 94 -16.46 27.06 28.70
CA ALA A 94 -17.44 27.27 29.75
C ALA A 94 -18.26 28.50 29.36
N LEU A 95 -19.55 28.29 29.10
CA LEU A 95 -20.52 29.36 28.88
C LEU A 95 -20.38 30.36 30.06
N ARG A 96 -19.98 31.60 29.75
CA ARG A 96 -19.96 32.69 30.74
C ARG A 96 -21.40 32.89 31.23
N PRO A 97 -21.67 32.87 32.55
CA PRO A 97 -22.99 33.24 33.05
C PRO A 97 -23.23 34.74 32.78
N ALA A 98 -24.44 35.03 32.33
CA ALA A 98 -24.97 36.38 32.11
C ALA A 98 -25.39 37.04 33.42
#